data_AF-A0A553L982-F1
#
_entry.id   AF-A0A553L982-F1
#
_cell.length_a   1.000
_cell.length_b   1.000
_cell.length_c   1.000
_cell.angle_alpha   90.00
_cell.angle_beta   90.00
_cell.angle_gamma   90.00
#
_symmetry.space_group_name_H-M   'P 1'
#
loop_
_entity.id
_entity.type
_entity.pdbx_description
1 polymer ?
#
loop_
_entity_poly.entity_id
_entity_poly.type
_entity_poly.pdbx_seq_one_letter_code
_entity_poly.pdbx_strand_id
1 'polypeptide(L)'
;MNEKWMIVALISVVTALPSLLAGYFIAHKKRYDFISNWDPNDYSDADAYAVLIGRMLVFLGCYMSAVIVGWSFIPWVAEHLLWVMLPTALVPLVVLIYGRQKYAVSR
;
A
#
# COMPACT_ATOMS: atom_id res chain seq x y z
N MET A 1 23.60 -12.26 -16.39
CA MET A 1 22.41 -11.54 -15.92
C MET A 1 22.88 -10.54 -14.88
N ASN A 2 22.86 -9.26 -15.22
CA ASN A 2 23.70 -8.20 -14.61
C ASN A 2 23.28 -7.89 -13.16
N GLU A 3 24.25 -7.68 -12.26
CA GLU A 3 24.05 -7.35 -10.83
C GLU A 3 22.99 -6.25 -10.59
N LYS A 4 22.88 -5.28 -11.51
CA LYS A 4 21.84 -4.24 -11.50
C LYS A 4 20.42 -4.82 -11.35
N TRP A 5 20.10 -5.88 -12.10
CA TRP A 5 18.77 -6.51 -12.05
C TRP A 5 18.53 -7.27 -10.73
N MET A 6 19.59 -7.81 -10.13
CA MET A 6 19.51 -8.46 -8.82
C MET A 6 19.22 -7.43 -7.71
N ILE A 7 19.89 -6.27 -7.75
CA ILE A 7 19.65 -5.17 -6.81
C ILE A 7 18.22 -4.63 -6.95
N VAL A 8 17.76 -4.40 -8.18
CA VAL A 8 16.40 -3.93 -8.47
C VAL A 8 15.35 -4.92 -7.96
N ALA A 9 15.55 -6.22 -8.20
CA ALA A 9 14.66 -7.26 -7.71
C ALA A 9 14.64 -7.31 -6.19
N LEU A 10 15.81 -7.24 -5.54
CA LEU A 10 15.92 -7.26 -4.08
C LEU A 10 15.22 -6.06 -3.45
N ILE A 11 15.46 -4.85 -3.96
CA ILE A 11 14.79 -3.63 -3.48
C ILE A 11 13.29 -3.76 -3.67
N SER A 12 12.82 -4.17 -4.86
CA SER A 12 11.39 -4.34 -5.15
C SER A 12 10.72 -5.31 -4.17
N VAL A 13 11.36 -6.46 -3.91
CA VAL A 13 10.84 -7.45 -2.94
C VAL A 13 10.83 -6.86 -1.54
N VAL A 14 11.93 -6.27 -1.05
CA VAL A 14 11.99 -5.74 0.32
C VAL A 14 10.99 -4.59 0.53
N THR A 15 10.77 -3.74 -0.48
CA THR A 15 9.87 -2.58 -0.35
C THR A 15 8.40 -2.92 -0.59
N ALA A 16 8.09 -3.78 -1.57
CA ALA A 16 6.71 -4.04 -1.99
C ALA A 16 6.11 -5.28 -1.32
N LEU A 17 6.91 -6.30 -1.01
CA LEU A 17 6.40 -7.56 -0.47
C LEU A 17 5.63 -7.38 0.85
N PRO A 18 6.08 -6.56 1.83
CA PRO A 18 5.34 -6.40 3.08
C PRO A 18 3.93 -5.81 2.87
N SER A 19 3.80 -4.82 1.99
CA SER A 19 2.51 -4.17 1.69
C SER A 19 1.59 -5.08 0.86
N LEU A 20 2.15 -5.83 -0.10
CA LEU A 20 1.41 -6.82 -0.87
C LEU A 20 0.88 -7.95 0.02
N LEU A 21 1.72 -8.51 0.89
CA LEU A 21 1.34 -9.59 1.79
C LEU A 21 0.28 -9.13 2.79
N ALA A 22 0.55 -8.05 3.53
CA ALA A 22 -0.40 -7.50 4.49
C ALA A 22 -1.73 -7.15 3.81
N GLY A 23 -1.67 -6.48 2.66
CA GLY A 23 -2.85 -6.12 1.87
C GLY A 23 -3.66 -7.33 1.42
N TYR A 24 -3.00 -8.38 0.92
CA TYR A 24 -3.64 -9.63 0.51
C TYR A 24 -4.30 -10.35 1.70
N PHE A 25 -3.59 -10.47 2.83
CA PHE A 25 -4.12 -11.12 4.03
C PHE A 25 -5.34 -10.37 4.60
N ILE A 26 -5.30 -9.05 4.60
CA ILE A 26 -6.42 -8.20 5.03
C ILE A 26 -7.61 -8.33 4.05
N ALA A 27 -7.39 -8.06 2.76
CA ALA A 27 -8.48 -7.93 1.78
C ALA A 27 -9.11 -9.27 1.35
N HIS A 28 -8.34 -10.36 1.34
CA HIS A 28 -8.81 -11.66 0.82
C HIS A 28 -8.89 -12.75 1.88
N LYS A 29 -8.02 -12.71 2.91
CA LYS A 29 -8.03 -13.72 3.98
C LYS A 29 -8.73 -13.23 5.25
N LYS A 30 -9.23 -11.99 5.27
CA LYS A 30 -9.93 -11.38 6.42
C LYS A 30 -9.09 -11.41 7.70
N ARG A 31 -7.77 -11.34 7.56
CA ARG A 31 -6.80 -11.31 8.67
C ARG A 31 -6.61 -9.86 9.11
N TYR A 32 -7.56 -9.35 9.90
CA TYR A 32 -7.53 -7.96 10.37
C TYR A 32 -6.53 -7.74 11.51
N ASP A 33 -5.92 -8.80 12.05
CA ASP A 33 -4.78 -8.79 12.98
C ASP A 33 -3.56 -8.04 12.42
N PHE A 34 -3.49 -7.87 11.10
CA PHE A 34 -2.47 -7.05 10.44
C PHE A 34 -2.74 -5.55 10.50
N ILE A 35 -3.93 -5.12 10.93
CA ILE A 35 -4.26 -3.72 11.18
C ILE A 35 -4.07 -3.47 12.67
N SER A 36 -3.09 -2.64 13.01
CA SER A 36 -2.80 -2.30 14.40
C SER A 36 -4.01 -1.63 15.06
N ASN A 37 -4.33 -2.05 16.30
CA ASN A 37 -5.44 -1.55 17.10
C ASN A 37 -6.81 -1.64 16.39
N TRP A 38 -7.03 -2.71 15.62
CA TRP A 38 -8.31 -2.94 14.95
C TRP A 38 -9.36 -3.46 15.93
N ASP A 39 -10.39 -2.64 16.21
CA ASP A 39 -11.62 -3.06 16.88
C ASP A 39 -12.79 -2.98 15.88
N PRO A 40 -13.46 -4.10 15.56
CA PRO A 40 -14.64 -4.10 14.71
C PRO A 40 -15.78 -3.22 15.23
N ASN A 41 -15.86 -2.99 16.54
CA ASN A 41 -16.94 -2.20 17.17
C ASN A 41 -16.82 -0.69 16.90
N ASP A 42 -15.65 -0.23 16.44
CA ASP A 42 -15.44 1.18 16.09
C ASP A 42 -16.05 1.56 14.73
N TYR A 43 -16.50 0.57 13.95
CA TYR A 43 -16.92 0.75 12.56
C TYR A 43 -18.31 0.17 12.26
N SER A 44 -19.10 0.90 11.47
CA SER A 44 -20.44 0.48 11.03
C SER A 44 -20.41 -0.72 10.07
N ASP A 45 -19.37 -0.79 9.25
CA ASP A 45 -19.05 -1.93 8.39
C ASP A 45 -17.54 -2.18 8.41
N ALA A 46 -17.10 -2.93 9.43
CA ALA A 46 -15.70 -3.24 9.66
C ALA A 46 -15.08 -4.03 8.49
N ASP A 47 -15.81 -4.98 7.88
CA ASP A 47 -15.27 -5.79 6.77
C ASP A 47 -15.02 -4.91 5.55
N ALA A 48 -15.97 -4.05 5.16
CA ALA A 48 -15.80 -3.14 4.04
C ALA A 48 -14.63 -2.17 4.25
N TYR A 49 -14.44 -1.65 5.46
CA TYR A 49 -13.33 -0.75 5.77
C TYR A 49 -11.98 -1.48 5.77
N ALA A 50 -11.90 -2.66 6.37
CA ALA A 50 -10.69 -3.48 6.34
C ALA A 50 -10.31 -3.86 4.90
N VAL A 51 -11.27 -4.29 4.08
CA VAL A 51 -11.04 -4.61 2.67
C VAL A 51 -10.52 -3.40 1.89
N LEU A 52 -11.03 -2.20 2.18
CA LEU A 52 -10.53 -0.95 1.58
C LEU A 52 -9.04 -0.73 1.93
N ILE A 53 -8.67 -0.86 3.21
CA ILE A 53 -7.27 -0.75 3.67
C ILE A 53 -6.39 -1.80 2.98
N GLY A 54 -6.85 -3.05 2.95
CA GLY A 54 -6.10 -4.15 2.34
C GLY A 54 -5.85 -3.93 0.84
N ARG A 55 -6.88 -3.52 0.09
CA ARG A 55 -6.74 -3.20 -1.35
C ARG A 55 -5.79 -2.03 -1.60
N MET A 56 -5.84 -1.02 -0.75
CA MET A 56 -4.93 0.12 -0.82
C MET A 56 -3.48 -0.30 -0.59
N LEU A 57 -3.20 -1.19 0.37
CA LEU A 57 -1.87 -1.74 0.59
C LEU A 57 -1.36 -2.57 -0.61
N VAL A 58 -2.22 -3.40 -1.21
CA VAL A 58 -1.89 -4.12 -2.45
C VAL A 58 -1.55 -3.13 -3.57
N PHE A 59 -2.38 -2.11 -3.77
CA PHE A 59 -2.14 -1.08 -4.77
C PHE A 59 -0.79 -0.38 -4.56
N LEU A 60 -0.45 0.00 -3.32
CA LEU A 60 0.84 0.61 -3.00
C LEU A 60 2.02 -0.29 -3.32
N GLY A 61 1.94 -1.58 -2.97
CA GLY A 61 3.00 -2.53 -3.27
C GLY A 61 3.20 -2.72 -4.78
N CYS A 62 2.11 -2.83 -5.54
CA CYS A 62 2.16 -2.89 -7.01
C CYS A 62 2.75 -1.61 -7.60
N TYR A 63 2.33 -0.45 -7.10
CA TYR A 63 2.79 0.85 -7.57
C TYR A 63 4.29 1.04 -7.31
N MET A 64 4.75 0.76 -6.09
CA MET A 64 6.19 0.86 -5.74
C MET A 64 7.04 -0.07 -6.60
N SER A 65 6.57 -1.31 -6.84
CA SER A 65 7.24 -2.24 -7.75
C SER A 65 7.34 -1.67 -9.17
N ALA A 66 6.25 -1.09 -9.68
CA ALA A 66 6.23 -0.47 -11.01
C ALA A 66 7.19 0.73 -11.12
N VAL A 67 7.27 1.57 -10.09
CA VAL A 67 8.21 2.71 -10.05
C VAL A 67 9.66 2.23 -10.06
N ILE A 68 10.02 1.23 -9.24
CA ILE A 68 11.38 0.70 -9.17
C ILE A 68 11.78 0.02 -10.49
N VAL A 69 10.87 -0.76 -11.08
CA VAL A 69 11.08 -1.39 -12.38
C VAL A 69 11.22 -0.32 -13.47
N GLY A 70 10.34 0.69 -13.50
CA GLY A 70 10.39 1.80 -14.46
C GLY A 70 11.71 2.58 -14.38
N TRP A 71 12.19 2.85 -13.17
CA TRP A 71 13.49 3.49 -12.92
C TRP A 71 14.67 2.68 -13.47
N SER A 72 14.52 1.36 -13.56
CA SER A 72 15.58 0.47 -14.08
C SER A 72 15.77 0.60 -15.60
N PHE A 73 14.70 0.94 -16.32
CA PHE A 73 14.69 1.17 -17.77
C PHE A 73 15.02 2.62 -18.14
N ILE A 74 14.50 3.57 -17.35
CA ILE A 74 14.71 5.00 -17.57
C ILE A 74 15.19 5.59 -16.25
N PRO A 75 16.50 5.85 -16.08
CA PRO A 75 17.00 6.48 -14.88
C PRO A 75 16.43 7.90 -14.79
N TRP A 76 15.39 8.04 -13.98
CA TRP A 76 14.78 9.33 -13.69
C TRP A 76 15.72 10.18 -12.85
N VAL A 77 15.77 11.48 -13.15
CA VAL A 77 16.40 12.48 -12.26
C VAL A 77 15.63 12.50 -10.95
N ALA A 78 16.32 12.73 -9.83
CA ALA A 78 15.73 12.67 -8.48
C ALA A 78 14.44 13.50 -8.34
N GLU A 79 14.31 14.63 -9.05
CA GLU A 79 13.08 15.43 -9.03
C GLU A 79 11.87 14.67 -9.58
N HIS A 80 12.04 13.89 -10.63
CA HIS A 80 10.95 13.14 -11.26
C HIS A 80 10.45 12.01 -10.35
N LEU A 81 11.37 11.37 -9.61
CA LEU A 81 11.02 10.38 -8.61
C LEU A 81 10.18 11.00 -7.48
N LEU A 82 10.53 12.21 -7.04
CA LEU A 82 9.74 12.97 -6.05
C LEU A 82 8.33 13.28 -6.56
N TRP A 83 8.20 13.78 -7.80
CA TRP A 83 6.89 14.09 -8.39
C TRP A 83 5.96 12.87 -8.51
N VAL A 84 6.53 11.68 -8.66
CA VAL A 84 5.77 10.41 -8.75
C VAL A 84 5.47 9.84 -7.36
N MET A 85 6.43 9.93 -6.42
CA MET A 85 6.23 9.39 -5.07
C MET A 85 5.34 10.27 -4.18
N LEU A 86 5.40 11.59 -4.31
CA LEU A 86 4.69 12.53 -3.43
C LEU A 86 3.17 12.34 -3.45
N PRO A 87 2.49 12.27 -4.62
CA PRO A 87 1.04 12.03 -4.67
C PRO A 87 0.68 10.67 -4.09
N THR A 88 1.53 9.67 -4.32
CA THR A 88 1.30 8.29 -3.89
C THR A 88 1.41 8.15 -2.37
N ALA A 89 2.29 8.93 -1.72
CA ALA A 89 2.38 9.01 -0.27
C ALA A 89 1.12 9.59 0.39
N LEU A 90 0.31 10.36 -0.37
CA LEU A 90 -0.97 10.89 0.12
C LEU A 90 -2.13 9.89 0.00
N VAL A 91 -2.05 8.90 -0.89
CA VAL A 91 -3.10 7.88 -1.08
C VAL A 91 -3.46 7.17 0.23
N PRO A 92 -2.51 6.71 1.07
CA PRO A 92 -2.81 6.18 2.41
C PRO A 92 -3.64 7.11 3.28
N LEU A 93 -3.25 8.38 3.34
CA LEU A 93 -3.91 9.38 4.18
C LEU A 93 -5.34 9.62 3.70
N VAL A 94 -5.53 9.78 2.40
CA VAL A 94 -6.86 9.99 1.80
C VAL A 94 -7.76 8.79 2.07
N VAL A 95 -7.27 7.56 1.88
CA VAL A 95 -8.05 6.35 2.12
C VAL A 95 -8.41 6.19 3.60
N LEU A 96 -7.49 6.48 4.52
CA LEU A 96 -7.76 6.44 5.96
C LEU A 96 -8.77 7.50 6.40
N ILE A 97 -8.64 8.74 5.90
CA ILE A 97 -9.58 9.83 6.22
C ILE A 97 -10.96 9.50 5.67
N TYR A 98 -11.05 9.13 4.38
CA TYR A 98 -12.31 8.74 3.75
C TYR A 98 -12.95 7.55 4.46
N GLY A 99 -12.16 6.53 4.78
CA GLY A 99 -12.64 5.34 5.46
C GLY A 99 -13.16 5.64 6.86
N ARG A 100 -12.47 6.47 7.64
CA ARG A 100 -12.99 6.92 8.94
C ARG A 100 -14.27 7.74 8.80
N GLN A 101 -14.34 8.68 7.87
CA GLN A 101 -15.55 9.49 7.69
C GLN A 101 -16.76 8.65 7.26
N LYS A 102 -16.54 7.63 6.43
CA LYS A 102 -17.62 6.79 5.89
C LYS A 102 -18.06 5.67 6.84
N TYR A 103 -17.11 5.06 7.54
CA TYR A 103 -17.35 3.84 8.32
C TYR A 103 -17.29 4.04 9.83
N ALA A 104 -16.92 5.21 10.35
CA ALA A 104 -16.98 5.44 11.80
C ALA A 104 -18.42 5.32 12.32
N VAL A 105 -18.58 4.64 13.45
CA VAL A 105 -19.84 4.70 14.19
C VAL A 105 -19.98 6.09 14.78
N SER A 106 -21.03 6.81 14.40
CA SER A 106 -21.42 8.04 15.10
C SER A 106 -21.82 7.66 16.53
N ARG A 107 -20.93 7.89 17.50
CA ARG A 107 -21.31 7.89 18.92
C ARG A 107 -22.05 9.17 19.26
#